data_AF-A0A381Z4K2-F1
#
_entry.id   AF-A0A381Z4K2-F1
#
_cell.length_a   1.000
_cell.length_b   1.000
_cell.length_c   1.000
_cell.angle_alpha   90.00
_cell.angle_beta   90.00
_cell.angle_gamma   90.00
#
_symmetry.space_group_name_H-M   'P 1'
#
loop_
_entity.id
_entity.type
_entity.pdbx_description
1 polymer ?
#
loop_
_entity_poly.entity_id
_entity_poly.type
_entity_poly.pdbx_seq_one_letter_code
_entity_poly.pdbx_strand_id
1 'polypeptide(L)'
;MSSLRSLMGDVIGGGSVPIRIFYVYNNNRGMNNSGCCCLWTVPTSIRNVTFEVWGGGGAGSGACCCQWSQDGAGTGGYAIRSMAAGSGADLAGCQFTICAAGNGSCCQQHCIGYTGYKSFVTGSGLAATCAQGGCGGTTMCHAHHSYNCCHGWHCIDGASQGEFKLGIGRDHAMNTHYCHNQMWDQIGGGAKSSMSRKSTDFC
;
A
#
# COMPACT_ATOMS: atom_id res chain seq x y z
N MET A 1 -24.66 -0.99 9.41
CA MET A 1 -23.61 -0.65 8.45
C MET A 1 -22.70 -1.86 8.28
N SER A 2 -22.86 -2.58 7.18
CA SER A 2 -22.09 -3.77 6.83
C SER A 2 -20.61 -3.41 6.66
N SER A 3 -19.73 -4.10 7.38
CA SER A 3 -18.29 -3.96 7.19
C SER A 3 -17.88 -4.50 5.83
N LEU A 4 -16.77 -3.99 5.26
CA LEU A 4 -16.22 -4.43 3.96
C LEU A 4 -16.04 -5.96 3.83
N ARG A 5 -15.96 -6.68 4.96
CA ARG A 5 -15.95 -8.16 5.01
C ARG A 5 -17.24 -8.80 4.51
N SER A 6 -18.38 -8.13 4.70
CA SER A 6 -19.68 -8.55 4.17
C SER A 6 -19.79 -8.38 2.67
N LEU A 7 -18.94 -7.55 2.04
CA LEU A 7 -18.94 -7.34 0.59
C LEU A 7 -17.98 -8.31 -0.14
N MET A 8 -17.02 -8.90 0.59
CA MET A 8 -15.98 -9.76 0.02
C MET A 8 -16.09 -11.24 0.44
N GLY A 9 -17.14 -11.63 1.19
CA GLY A 9 -17.13 -12.94 1.85
C GLY A 9 -18.47 -13.58 2.18
N ASP A 10 -19.55 -13.28 1.44
CA ASP A 10 -20.79 -14.04 1.60
C ASP A 10 -21.36 -14.48 0.25
N VAL A 11 -20.72 -15.50 -0.34
CA VAL A 11 -21.39 -16.37 -1.30
C VAL A 11 -21.83 -17.60 -0.51
N ILE A 12 -23.06 -17.59 0.00
CA ILE A 12 -23.73 -18.79 0.52
C ILE A 12 -23.72 -19.83 -0.62
N GLY A 13 -22.83 -20.82 -0.54
CA GLY A 13 -22.70 -21.90 -1.52
C GLY A 13 -21.70 -21.70 -2.67
N GLY A 14 -20.78 -20.73 -2.59
CA GLY A 14 -19.70 -20.56 -3.58
C GLY A 14 -18.33 -20.89 -3.02
N GLY A 15 -17.59 -21.80 -3.66
CA GLY A 15 -16.33 -22.40 -3.19
C GLY A 15 -15.11 -21.48 -3.06
N SER A 16 -15.20 -20.33 -2.39
CA SER A 16 -14.09 -19.38 -2.28
C SER A 16 -14.06 -18.59 -0.96
N VAL A 17 -14.39 -19.22 0.17
CA VAL A 17 -14.03 -18.68 1.49
C VAL A 17 -12.66 -19.23 1.87
N PRO A 18 -11.65 -18.39 2.18
CA PRO A 18 -10.33 -18.87 2.57
C PRO A 18 -10.44 -19.69 3.86
N ILE A 19 -10.05 -20.96 3.77
CA ILE A 19 -10.09 -21.92 4.89
C ILE A 19 -9.06 -21.54 5.96
N ARG A 20 -7.99 -20.84 5.57
CA ARG A 20 -6.92 -20.33 6.43
C ARG A 20 -6.42 -18.99 5.90
N ILE A 21 -6.16 -18.05 6.81
CA ILE A 21 -5.58 -16.74 6.51
C ILE A 21 -4.39 -16.54 7.45
N PHE A 22 -3.27 -16.08 6.91
CA PHE A 22 -2.13 -15.59 7.69
C PHE A 22 -1.66 -14.27 7.10
N TYR A 23 -0.97 -13.47 7.91
CA TYR A 23 -0.49 -12.16 7.51
C TYR A 23 1.02 -12.14 7.56
N VAL A 24 1.65 -11.63 6.50
CA VAL A 24 3.08 -11.27 6.50
C VAL A 24 3.15 -9.76 6.56
N TYR A 25 3.78 -9.22 7.60
CA TYR A 25 3.90 -7.79 7.77
C TYR A 25 5.25 -7.44 8.39
N ASN A 26 5.70 -6.22 8.14
CA ASN A 26 6.91 -5.69 8.71
C ASN A 26 6.58 -4.90 9.98
N ASN A 27 7.02 -5.37 11.14
CA ASN A 27 6.74 -4.71 12.41
C ASN A 27 7.80 -3.67 12.82
N ASN A 28 8.89 -3.54 12.07
CA ASN A 28 9.90 -2.54 12.39
C ASN A 28 9.37 -1.14 12.00
N ARG A 29 9.16 -0.30 13.02
CA ARG A 29 8.63 1.07 12.89
C ARG A 29 9.72 2.12 12.73
N GLY A 30 10.96 1.70 12.55
CA GLY A 30 12.09 2.59 12.29
C GLY A 30 11.91 3.37 11.00
N MET A 31 12.50 4.57 10.97
CA MET A 31 12.44 5.47 9.82
C MET A 31 13.13 4.91 8.55
N ASN A 32 14.14 4.06 8.73
CA ASN A 32 14.86 3.37 7.65
C ASN A 32 14.61 1.87 7.78
N ASN A 33 13.72 1.33 6.95
CA ASN A 33 13.39 -0.08 7.00
C ASN A 33 13.04 -0.57 5.58
N SER A 34 13.80 -1.53 5.08
CA SER A 34 13.64 -2.09 3.73
C SER A 34 12.44 -3.01 3.55
N GLY A 35 11.75 -3.41 4.61
CA GLY A 35 10.76 -4.49 4.53
C GLY A 35 11.16 -5.73 5.31
N CYS A 36 10.29 -6.73 5.26
CA CYS A 36 10.64 -8.10 5.61
C CYS A 36 10.18 -9.03 4.49
N CYS A 37 10.96 -10.08 4.24
CA CYS A 37 10.61 -11.11 3.28
C CYS A 37 10.61 -12.48 3.96
N CYS A 38 9.60 -13.27 3.67
CA CYS A 38 9.44 -14.62 4.20
C CYS A 38 9.28 -15.59 3.03
N LEU A 39 9.96 -16.73 3.12
CA LEU A 39 9.71 -17.85 2.23
C LEU A 39 8.60 -18.70 2.84
N TRP A 40 7.47 -18.80 2.15
CA TRP A 40 6.37 -19.66 2.57
C TRP A 40 6.29 -20.87 1.63
N THR A 41 6.29 -22.06 2.22
CA THR A 41 6.05 -23.31 1.49
C THR A 41 4.63 -23.76 1.75
N VAL A 42 3.89 -24.03 0.67
CA VAL A 42 2.50 -24.46 0.76
C VAL A 42 2.41 -25.85 1.38
N PRO A 43 1.61 -26.04 2.45
CA PRO A 43 1.38 -27.36 3.04
C PRO A 43 0.51 -28.24 2.13
N THR A 44 0.51 -29.54 2.39
CA THR A 44 -0.30 -30.52 1.64
C THR A 44 -1.80 -30.19 1.69
N SER A 45 -2.53 -30.64 0.66
CA SER A 45 -3.99 -30.48 0.56
C SER A 45 -4.50 -29.06 0.32
N ILE A 46 -3.62 -28.10 0.03
CA ILE A 46 -4.01 -26.75 -0.42
C ILE A 46 -4.09 -26.72 -1.94
N ARG A 47 -5.27 -26.44 -2.49
CA ARG A 47 -5.48 -26.37 -3.94
C ARG A 47 -5.47 -24.95 -4.48
N ASN A 48 -5.94 -23.98 -3.70
CA ASN A 48 -6.03 -22.59 -4.12
C ASN A 48 -5.37 -21.70 -3.08
N VAL A 49 -4.61 -20.71 -3.54
CA VAL A 49 -4.01 -19.66 -2.71
C VAL A 49 -4.32 -18.31 -3.34
N THR A 50 -4.71 -17.35 -2.51
CA THR A 50 -4.89 -15.96 -2.91
C THR A 50 -3.95 -15.09 -2.10
N PHE A 51 -3.18 -14.25 -2.79
CA PHE A 51 -2.28 -13.26 -2.20
C PHE A 51 -2.90 -11.89 -2.34
N GLU A 52 -3.11 -11.23 -1.21
CA GLU A 52 -3.46 -9.82 -1.14
C GLU A 52 -2.25 -9.03 -0.65
N VAL A 53 -1.90 -7.98 -1.38
CA VAL A 53 -0.63 -7.27 -1.21
C VAL A 53 -0.90 -5.77 -1.15
N TRP A 54 -0.35 -5.10 -0.14
CA TRP A 54 -0.42 -3.64 0.03
C TRP A 54 0.97 -3.04 0.02
N GLY A 55 1.18 -1.98 -0.76
CA GLY A 55 2.45 -1.26 -0.80
C GLY A 55 2.70 -0.45 0.47
N GLY A 56 3.96 -0.10 0.73
CA GLY A 56 4.31 0.81 1.83
C GLY A 56 3.75 2.21 1.57
N GLY A 57 3.36 2.92 2.62
CA GLY A 57 2.92 4.31 2.49
C GLY A 57 4.09 5.27 2.25
N GLY A 58 3.80 6.41 1.60
CA GLY A 58 4.75 7.52 1.55
C GLY A 58 4.83 8.26 2.88
N ALA A 59 5.94 8.93 3.14
CA ALA A 59 6.04 9.85 4.27
C ALA A 59 5.48 11.24 3.92
N GLY A 60 5.00 11.94 4.94
CA GLY A 60 4.75 13.37 4.84
C GLY A 60 6.04 14.14 4.54
N SER A 61 5.89 15.33 4.00
CA SER A 61 6.99 16.27 3.81
C SER A 61 7.47 16.82 5.15
N GLY A 62 8.79 17.02 5.26
CA GLY A 62 9.35 17.90 6.29
C GLY A 62 9.01 19.35 5.96
N ALA A 63 8.86 20.20 6.98
CA ALA A 63 8.68 21.64 6.78
C ALA A 63 9.61 22.42 7.70
N CYS A 64 10.19 23.50 7.20
CA CYS A 64 10.90 24.49 8.00
C CYS A 64 10.43 25.91 7.67
N CYS A 65 10.46 26.80 8.67
CA CYS A 65 10.10 28.22 8.52
C CYS A 65 8.69 28.41 7.92
N CYS A 66 8.56 29.23 6.87
CA CYS A 66 7.30 29.53 6.19
C CYS A 66 6.94 28.52 5.07
N GLN A 67 7.47 27.29 5.18
CA GLN A 67 7.09 26.22 4.27
C GLN A 67 5.72 25.67 4.63
N TRP A 68 4.92 25.44 3.60
CA TRP A 68 3.60 24.82 3.72
C TRP A 68 3.51 23.58 2.85
N SER A 69 2.57 22.69 3.19
CA SER A 69 2.26 21.50 2.40
C SER A 69 1.88 21.93 0.98
N GLN A 70 2.66 21.48 0.01
CA GLN A 70 2.24 21.50 -1.37
C GLN A 70 1.42 20.25 -1.67
N ASP A 71 1.96 19.10 -1.22
CA ASP A 71 1.40 17.80 -1.49
C ASP A 71 1.46 16.92 -0.23
N GLY A 72 0.34 16.29 0.13
CA GLY A 72 0.30 15.22 1.12
C GLY A 72 1.03 13.94 0.65
N ALA A 73 1.27 13.04 1.61
CA ALA A 73 1.80 11.72 1.32
C ALA A 73 0.77 10.84 0.61
N GLY A 74 1.21 10.06 -0.37
CA GLY A 74 0.40 9.08 -1.08
C GLY A 74 0.29 7.75 -0.34
N THR A 75 -0.80 7.04 -0.60
CA THR A 75 -1.04 5.70 -0.06
C THR A 75 -0.27 4.65 -0.87
N GLY A 76 0.02 3.50 -0.25
CA GLY A 76 0.50 2.34 -0.99
C GLY A 76 -0.62 1.74 -1.83
N GLY A 77 -0.25 1.18 -2.98
CA GLY A 77 -1.17 0.52 -3.90
C GLY A 77 -1.66 -0.80 -3.33
N TYR A 78 -2.58 -1.43 -4.06
CA TYR A 78 -3.12 -2.73 -3.69
C TYR A 78 -3.12 -3.66 -4.90
N ALA A 79 -2.83 -4.93 -4.68
CA ALA A 79 -2.89 -5.96 -5.70
C ALA A 79 -3.34 -7.30 -5.11
N ILE A 80 -4.17 -8.01 -5.87
CA ILE A 80 -4.58 -9.39 -5.59
C ILE A 80 -4.11 -10.28 -6.74
N ARG A 81 -3.63 -11.47 -6.39
CA ARG A 81 -3.51 -12.56 -7.36
C ARG A 81 -3.81 -13.90 -6.71
N SER A 82 -4.55 -14.74 -7.43
CA SER A 82 -4.81 -16.11 -7.04
C SER A 82 -3.99 -17.10 -7.88
N MET A 83 -3.73 -18.26 -7.32
CA MET A 83 -3.20 -19.43 -8.00
C MET A 83 -4.00 -20.64 -7.58
N ALA A 84 -4.38 -21.45 -8.56
CA ALA A 84 -5.02 -22.74 -8.35
C ALA A 84 -4.11 -23.85 -8.87
N ALA A 85 -4.13 -25.00 -8.20
CA ALA A 85 -3.53 -26.22 -8.70
C ALA A 85 -4.25 -26.68 -9.99
N GLY A 86 -3.50 -27.35 -10.87
CA GLY A 86 -4.10 -28.07 -12.00
C GLY A 86 -5.12 -29.11 -11.53
N SER A 87 -5.97 -29.58 -12.45
CA SER A 87 -7.02 -30.55 -12.14
C SER A 87 -6.46 -31.79 -11.43
N GLY A 88 -6.95 -32.04 -10.22
CA GLY A 88 -6.59 -33.21 -9.41
C GLY A 88 -5.29 -33.10 -8.59
N ALA A 89 -4.54 -32.00 -8.72
CA ALA A 89 -3.32 -31.77 -7.95
C ALA A 89 -3.57 -30.84 -6.73
N ASP A 90 -2.59 -30.78 -5.84
CA ASP A 90 -2.46 -29.71 -4.84
C ASP A 90 -1.22 -28.85 -5.13
N LEU A 91 -1.10 -27.72 -4.46
CA LEU A 91 0.04 -26.81 -4.56
C LEU A 91 1.15 -27.20 -3.57
N ALA A 92 1.14 -28.42 -3.04
CA ALA A 92 2.06 -28.83 -1.98
C ALA A 92 3.52 -28.69 -2.44
N GLY A 93 4.35 -28.07 -1.59
CA GLY A 93 5.76 -27.85 -1.90
C GLY A 93 6.03 -26.65 -2.82
N CYS A 94 5.01 -25.99 -3.37
CA CYS A 94 5.20 -24.68 -3.99
C CYS A 94 5.76 -23.70 -2.96
N GLN A 95 6.80 -22.98 -3.34
CA GLN A 95 7.45 -21.96 -2.55
C GLN A 95 7.15 -20.57 -3.11
N PHE A 96 6.76 -19.66 -2.22
CA PHE A 96 6.49 -18.27 -2.52
C PHE A 96 7.34 -17.37 -1.62
N THR A 97 8.04 -16.44 -2.24
CA THR A 97 8.69 -15.33 -1.52
C THR A 97 7.67 -14.23 -1.39
N ILE A 98 7.30 -13.93 -0.15
CA ILE A 98 6.33 -12.89 0.22
C ILE A 98 7.10 -11.79 0.92
N CYS A 99 7.12 -10.60 0.32
CA CYS A 99 7.80 -9.44 0.86
C CYS A 99 6.79 -8.36 1.25
N ALA A 100 6.74 -8.05 2.56
CA ALA A 100 6.02 -6.91 3.09
C ALA A 100 6.93 -5.68 3.01
N ALA A 101 6.41 -4.62 2.38
CA ALA A 101 7.10 -3.36 2.22
C ALA A 101 7.50 -2.76 3.58
N GLY A 102 8.64 -2.08 3.56
CA GLY A 102 9.01 -1.15 4.60
C GLY A 102 8.76 0.30 4.19
N ASN A 103 9.34 1.19 4.99
CA ASN A 103 9.35 2.62 4.72
C ASN A 103 10.42 2.93 3.67
N GLY A 104 10.26 4.03 2.95
CA GLY A 104 11.31 4.50 2.06
C GLY A 104 12.60 4.86 2.80
N SER A 105 13.60 5.31 2.04
CA SER A 105 14.82 5.84 2.63
C SER A 105 14.52 7.18 3.32
N CYS A 106 14.74 7.24 4.63
CA CYS A 106 14.66 8.45 5.43
C CYS A 106 15.45 9.60 4.82
N CYS A 107 15.15 10.81 5.30
CA CYS A 107 16.10 11.90 5.30
C CYS A 107 16.36 12.39 3.87
N GLN A 108 15.28 12.34 3.08
CA GLN A 108 15.18 13.05 1.80
C GLN A 108 15.36 14.55 2.04
N GLN A 109 15.57 15.31 0.95
CA GLN A 109 15.69 16.76 1.01
C GLN A 109 14.58 17.37 1.88
N HIS A 110 14.91 18.39 2.68
CA HIS A 110 14.07 18.96 3.75
C HIS A 110 12.62 19.30 3.38
N CYS A 111 12.30 19.38 2.10
CA CYS A 111 10.98 19.69 1.55
C CYS A 111 10.24 18.47 0.94
N ILE A 112 10.80 17.26 1.01
CA ILE A 112 10.26 16.07 0.32
C ILE A 112 10.21 14.89 1.29
N GLY A 113 9.08 14.17 1.31
CA GLY A 113 8.92 12.90 2.01
C GLY A 113 9.49 11.74 1.18
N TYR A 114 9.75 10.60 1.81
CA TYR A 114 10.16 9.41 1.06
C TYR A 114 8.96 8.72 0.38
N THR A 115 9.23 8.05 -0.74
CA THR A 115 8.31 7.09 -1.35
C THR A 115 8.44 5.74 -0.64
N GLY A 116 7.32 5.10 -0.29
CA GLY A 116 7.29 3.78 0.31
C GLY A 116 7.87 2.70 -0.61
N TYR A 117 8.31 1.58 -0.05
CA TYR A 117 8.74 0.44 -0.86
C TYR A 117 7.56 -0.38 -1.38
N LYS A 118 7.84 -1.19 -2.41
CA LYS A 118 6.88 -2.13 -2.98
C LYS A 118 6.76 -3.37 -2.10
N SER A 119 5.53 -3.84 -1.91
CA SER A 119 5.30 -5.20 -1.43
C SER A 119 5.13 -6.11 -2.64
N PHE A 120 5.61 -7.36 -2.57
CA PHE A 120 5.49 -8.27 -3.69
C PHE A 120 5.43 -9.73 -3.28
N VAL A 121 4.87 -10.54 -4.17
CA VAL A 121 4.87 -12.01 -4.10
C VAL A 121 5.36 -12.57 -5.43
N THR A 122 6.27 -13.54 -5.34
CA THR A 122 6.79 -14.28 -6.50
C THR A 122 7.17 -15.70 -6.10
N GLY A 123 7.25 -16.61 -7.07
CA GLY A 123 7.67 -18.00 -6.85
C GLY A 123 6.75 -19.01 -7.52
N SER A 124 7.26 -20.24 -7.70
CA SER A 124 6.53 -21.42 -8.18
C SER A 124 5.60 -21.19 -9.38
N GLY A 125 6.07 -20.43 -10.38
CA GLY A 125 5.31 -20.15 -11.61
C GLY A 125 4.23 -19.08 -11.47
N LEU A 126 4.09 -18.45 -10.30
CA LEU A 126 3.24 -17.26 -10.13
C LEU A 126 3.89 -16.08 -10.86
N ALA A 127 3.15 -15.46 -11.77
CA ALA A 127 3.54 -14.16 -12.31
C ALA A 127 3.76 -13.19 -11.14
N ALA A 128 4.84 -12.40 -11.18
CA ALA A 128 5.15 -11.49 -10.09
C ALA A 128 3.97 -10.54 -9.82
N THR A 129 3.50 -10.53 -8.58
CA THR A 129 2.44 -9.64 -8.09
C THR A 129 3.10 -8.61 -7.20
N CYS A 130 2.84 -7.33 -7.45
CA CYS A 130 3.41 -6.28 -6.61
C CYS A 130 2.39 -5.17 -6.38
N ALA A 131 2.48 -4.56 -5.21
CA ALA A 131 1.74 -3.37 -4.86
C ALA A 131 2.73 -2.20 -4.76
N GLN A 132 2.47 -1.15 -5.55
CA GLN A 132 3.34 0.01 -5.64
C GLN A 132 3.42 0.76 -4.29
N GLY A 133 4.58 1.30 -3.96
CA GLY A 133 4.73 2.14 -2.77
C GLY A 133 4.14 3.54 -2.97
N GLY A 134 3.61 4.13 -1.92
CA GLY A 134 3.01 5.47 -1.94
C GLY A 134 4.07 6.56 -2.05
N CYS A 135 3.74 7.64 -2.75
CA CYS A 135 4.68 8.75 -2.98
C CYS A 135 4.88 9.60 -1.72
N GLY A 136 6.08 10.12 -1.54
CA GLY A 136 6.36 11.07 -0.47
C GLY A 136 5.72 12.43 -0.71
N GLY A 137 5.24 13.07 0.36
CA GLY A 137 4.68 14.42 0.33
C GLY A 137 5.72 15.48 -0.01
N THR A 138 5.27 16.70 -0.30
CA THR A 138 6.14 17.83 -0.67
C THR A 138 5.72 19.11 0.05
N THR A 139 6.67 19.96 0.42
CA THR A 139 6.46 21.30 0.99
C THR A 139 7.25 22.34 0.19
N MET A 140 6.81 23.60 0.24
CA MET A 140 7.57 24.72 -0.33
C MET A 140 7.30 26.02 0.42
N CYS A 141 8.22 26.98 0.32
CA CYS A 141 8.01 28.32 0.90
C CYS A 141 6.82 28.99 0.23
N HIS A 142 5.91 29.52 1.02
CA HIS A 142 4.76 30.29 0.51
C HIS A 142 3.88 29.49 -0.47
N ALA A 143 3.73 28.17 -0.24
CA ALA A 143 2.96 27.28 -1.10
C ALA A 143 1.52 27.74 -1.40
N HIS A 144 0.90 28.42 -0.43
CA HIS A 144 -0.46 28.96 -0.49
C HIS A 144 -0.53 30.42 -0.99
N HIS A 145 0.59 31.05 -1.34
CA HIS A 145 0.66 32.48 -1.71
C HIS A 145 1.29 32.77 -3.07
N SER A 146 1.77 31.76 -3.79
CA SER A 146 2.31 31.92 -5.13
C SER A 146 1.33 31.35 -6.17
N TYR A 147 1.21 32.01 -7.33
CA TYR A 147 0.52 31.46 -8.49
C TYR A 147 1.44 30.38 -9.06
N ASN A 148 1.44 29.21 -8.44
CA ASN A 148 2.26 28.09 -8.85
C ASN A 148 1.49 27.30 -9.89
N CYS A 149 1.72 27.64 -11.17
CA CYS A 149 1.28 26.84 -12.31
C CYS A 149 1.83 25.39 -12.29
N CYS A 150 2.75 25.07 -11.39
CA CYS A 150 3.15 23.72 -10.99
C CYS A 150 2.18 23.10 -9.95
N HIS A 151 0.87 23.32 -10.09
CA HIS A 151 -0.13 22.76 -9.18
C HIS A 151 -0.16 21.23 -9.29
N GLY A 152 0.07 20.58 -8.16
CA GLY A 152 -0.19 19.18 -7.93
C GLY A 152 0.79 18.26 -8.66
N TRP A 153 1.81 17.78 -7.96
CA TRP A 153 2.56 16.62 -8.45
C TRP A 153 1.72 15.37 -8.17
N HIS A 154 0.69 15.14 -9.00
CA HIS A 154 -0.22 14.02 -8.87
C HIS A 154 0.55 12.75 -9.23
N CYS A 155 0.76 11.89 -8.25
CA CYS A 155 1.29 10.57 -8.54
C CYS A 155 0.11 9.60 -8.68
N ILE A 156 -0.33 9.44 -9.93
CA ILE A 156 -1.24 8.38 -10.33
C ILE A 156 -0.37 7.34 -11.01
N ASP A 157 -0.01 6.29 -10.29
CA ASP A 157 0.84 5.23 -10.82
C ASP A 157 0.13 3.87 -10.75
N GLY A 158 0.08 3.21 -11.92
CA GLY A 158 -0.48 1.87 -12.12
C GLY A 158 0.56 0.76 -12.05
N ALA A 159 1.77 1.03 -11.55
CA ALA A 159 2.88 0.08 -11.45
C ALA A 159 2.59 -1.16 -10.58
N SER A 160 1.49 -1.17 -9.82
CA SER A 160 0.96 -2.38 -9.19
C SER A 160 0.67 -3.45 -10.25
N GLN A 161 0.98 -4.71 -9.96
CA GLN A 161 0.75 -5.87 -10.82
C GLN A 161 -0.05 -6.91 -10.05
N GLY A 162 -1.14 -7.39 -10.65
CA GLY A 162 -2.08 -8.34 -10.06
C GLY A 162 -3.23 -8.62 -11.02
N GLU A 163 -4.08 -9.58 -10.67
CA GLU A 163 -5.35 -9.84 -11.38
C GLU A 163 -6.34 -8.71 -11.12
N PHE A 164 -6.47 -8.30 -9.86
CA PHE A 164 -7.12 -7.08 -9.45
C PHE A 164 -6.08 -6.15 -8.84
N LYS A 165 -6.11 -4.87 -9.20
CA LYS A 165 -5.17 -3.89 -8.68
C LYS A 165 -5.81 -2.53 -8.53
N LEU A 166 -5.42 -1.86 -7.46
CA LEU A 166 -5.65 -0.44 -7.25
C LEU A 166 -4.29 0.24 -7.33
N GLY A 167 -4.21 1.26 -8.19
CA GLY A 167 -3.05 2.12 -8.28
C GLY A 167 -2.88 2.96 -7.02
N ILE A 168 -1.82 3.75 -7.00
CA ILE A 168 -1.67 4.80 -5.99
C ILE A 168 -2.29 6.08 -6.52
N GLY A 169 -2.82 6.87 -5.60
CA GLY A 169 -3.27 8.22 -5.86
C GLY A 169 -2.88 9.10 -4.69
N ARG A 170 -2.48 10.33 -5.02
CA ARG A 170 -2.53 11.43 -4.07
C ARG A 170 -3.19 12.61 -4.76
N ASP A 171 -4.13 13.20 -4.05
CA ASP A 171 -4.84 14.39 -4.48
C ASP A 171 -4.52 15.52 -3.50
N HIS A 172 -4.44 16.73 -4.03
CA HIS A 172 -4.19 17.95 -3.28
C HIS A 172 -5.30 18.94 -3.57
N ALA A 173 -5.77 19.64 -2.54
CA ALA A 173 -6.76 20.68 -2.75
C ALA A 173 -6.14 21.80 -3.60
N MET A 174 -6.91 22.33 -4.56
CA MET A 174 -6.50 23.51 -5.31
C MET A 174 -6.38 24.70 -4.35
N ASN A 175 -5.14 25.11 -4.07
CA ASN A 175 -4.85 26.31 -3.28
C ASN A 175 -5.12 27.55 -4.13
N THR A 176 -6.40 27.97 -4.25
CA THR A 176 -6.74 29.22 -4.95
C THR A 176 -6.59 30.42 -4.00
N HIS A 177 -6.07 31.54 -4.49
CA HIS A 177 -5.88 32.75 -3.67
C HIS A 177 -7.20 33.48 -3.33
N TYR A 178 -8.33 33.04 -3.88
CA TYR A 178 -9.66 33.59 -3.58
C TYR A 178 -10.35 32.80 -2.47
N CYS A 179 -9.84 32.93 -1.24
CA CYS A 179 -10.56 32.80 0.03
C CYS A 179 -9.56 32.87 1.19
N HIS A 180 -9.12 34.08 1.54
CA HIS A 180 -8.26 34.37 2.70
C HIS A 180 -8.78 33.80 4.05
N ASN A 181 -10.03 33.31 4.10
CA ASN A 181 -10.69 32.96 5.36
C ASN A 181 -11.06 31.48 5.51
N GLN A 182 -10.93 30.64 4.47
CA GLN A 182 -11.31 29.21 4.54
C GLN A 182 -10.45 28.36 3.58
N MET A 183 -9.21 28.06 3.98
CA MET A 183 -8.38 27.07 3.27
C MET A 183 -8.61 25.70 3.88
N TRP A 184 -9.01 24.73 3.06
CA TRP A 184 -9.22 23.34 3.47
C TRP A 184 -8.09 22.49 2.91
N ASP A 185 -7.20 22.01 3.78
CA ASP A 185 -6.17 21.05 3.39
C ASP A 185 -6.74 19.63 3.46
N GLN A 186 -6.51 18.82 2.43
CA GLN A 186 -6.79 17.40 2.48
C GLN A 186 -5.60 16.69 3.09
N ILE A 187 -5.73 16.27 4.35
CA ILE A 187 -4.72 15.44 4.99
C ILE A 187 -4.79 14.04 4.37
N GLY A 188 -3.89 13.78 3.42
CA GLY A 188 -3.68 12.46 2.85
C GLY A 188 -3.29 11.45 3.94
N GLY A 189 -3.99 10.32 3.97
CA GLY A 189 -3.71 9.22 4.89
C GLY A 189 -4.25 7.91 4.33
N GLY A 190 -3.41 6.87 4.33
CA GLY A 190 -3.85 5.53 3.95
C GLY A 190 -4.92 4.99 4.88
N ALA A 191 -5.69 4.00 4.41
CA ALA A 191 -6.64 3.29 5.24
C ALA A 191 -5.93 2.73 6.48
N LYS A 192 -6.13 3.36 7.64
CA LYS A 192 -5.68 2.81 8.92
C LYS A 192 -6.62 1.65 9.25
N SER A 193 -6.21 0.42 8.93
CA SER A 193 -6.93 -0.75 9.42
C SER A 193 -6.86 -0.75 10.95
N SER A 194 -8.02 -0.58 11.58
CA SER A 194 -8.20 -0.39 13.02
C SER A 194 -7.61 -1.50 13.86
N MET A 195 -7.13 -1.12 15.05
CA MET A 195 -6.72 -1.96 16.17
C MET A 195 -7.71 -3.10 16.45
N SER A 196 -7.22 -4.35 16.42
CA SER A 196 -7.59 -5.53 17.23
C SER A 196 -7.20 -6.78 16.43
N ARG A 197 -5.99 -7.29 16.65
CA ARG A 197 -5.48 -8.52 16.02
C ARG A 197 -5.71 -9.71 16.96
N LYS A 198 -6.38 -10.75 16.45
CA LYS A 198 -6.57 -12.05 17.11
C LYS A 198 -6.16 -13.19 16.16
N SER A 199 -4.93 -13.19 15.68
CA SER A 199 -4.38 -14.31 14.90
C SER A 199 -2.91 -14.50 15.24
N THR A 200 -2.46 -15.75 15.19
CA THR A 200 -1.05 -16.13 15.39
C THR A 200 -0.21 -15.61 14.24
N ASP A 201 0.59 -14.58 14.52
CA ASP A 201 1.51 -13.97 13.56
C ASP A 201 2.65 -14.94 13.22
N PHE A 202 3.05 -14.99 11.95
CA PHE A 202 4.30 -15.61 11.54
C PHE A 202 5.24 -14.51 11.04
N CYS A 203 6.33 -14.32 11.80
CA CYS A 203 7.37 -13.27 11.70
C CYS A 203 7.01 -11.93 12.38
#